data_AF-A0A8T4BQD0-F1
#
_entry.id   AF-A0A8T4BQD0-F1
#
_cell.length_a   1.000
_cell.length_b   1.000
_cell.length_c   1.000
_cell.angle_alpha   90.00
_cell.angle_beta   90.00
_cell.angle_gamma   90.00
#
_symmetry.space_group_name_H-M   'P 1'
#
loop_
_entity.id
_entity.type
_entity.pdbx_description
1 polymer ?
#
loop_
_entity_poly.entity_id
_entity_poly.type
_entity_poly.pdbx_seq_one_letter_code
_entity_poly.pdbx_strand_id
1 'polypeptide(L)'
;MVENYSNDYDVKCRLDTCKTYPAITDSERGEIVCGGCGLILLQNMADASYENNGYTSENFMKMSRTGPASSLTMNDRGLSTVIGTNKDSTGKTLSSKTKYEFNRLRTWDQ
;
A
#
# COMPACT_ATOMS: atom_id res chain seq x y z
N MET A 1 18.93 15.56 1.25
CA MET A 1 18.37 15.74 -0.12
C MET A 1 16.88 15.55 0.01
N VAL A 2 16.14 16.64 0.20
CA VAL A 2 14.68 16.58 0.12
C VAL A 2 14.39 16.68 -1.37
N GLU A 3 14.28 15.54 -2.03
CA GLU A 3 13.75 15.51 -3.39
C GLU A 3 12.35 16.13 -3.34
N ASN A 4 12.09 17.06 -4.25
CA ASN A 4 10.81 17.72 -4.40
C ASN A 4 9.74 16.64 -4.64
N TYR A 5 9.07 16.21 -3.57
CA TYR A 5 7.79 15.52 -3.66
C TYR A 5 6.81 16.58 -4.17
N SER A 6 6.67 16.67 -5.49
CA SER A 6 5.52 17.34 -6.09
C SER A 6 4.30 16.55 -5.64
N ASN A 7 3.68 16.98 -4.53
CA ASN A 7 2.37 16.51 -4.15
C ASN A 7 1.45 16.84 -5.33
N ASP A 8 1.00 15.80 -6.03
CA ASP A 8 0.03 15.86 -7.14
C ASP A 8 -1.30 16.50 -6.71
N TYR A 9 -1.43 16.82 -5.41
CA TYR A 9 -2.58 17.38 -4.73
C TYR A 9 -2.43 18.86 -4.29
N ASP A 10 -1.34 19.58 -4.59
CA ASP A 10 -1.28 21.06 -4.40
C ASP A 10 -1.92 21.78 -5.61
N VAL A 11 -3.24 21.66 -5.72
CA VAL A 11 -4.01 22.18 -6.86
C VAL A 11 -4.56 23.57 -6.53
N LYS A 12 -4.26 24.56 -7.37
CA LYS A 12 -4.73 25.95 -7.20
C LYS A 12 -5.69 26.35 -8.30
N CYS A 13 -6.69 27.15 -7.93
CA CYS A 13 -7.60 27.74 -8.89
C CYS A 13 -6.87 28.77 -9.75
N ARG A 14 -7.05 28.71 -11.08
CA ARG A 14 -6.43 29.64 -12.05
C ARG A 14 -7.06 31.05 -12.00
N LEU A 15 -8.28 31.19 -11.48
CA LEU A 15 -8.93 32.49 -11.36
C LEU A 15 -8.23 33.36 -10.31
N ASP A 16 -7.82 34.56 -10.69
CA ASP A 16 -7.12 35.50 -9.81
C ASP A 16 -7.95 35.91 -8.58
N THR A 17 -9.28 35.96 -8.72
CA THR A 17 -10.21 36.25 -7.62
C THR A 17 -10.31 35.10 -6.62
N CYS A 18 -9.93 33.89 -7.00
CA CYS A 18 -10.08 32.68 -6.21
C CYS A 18 -8.78 32.22 -5.54
N LYS A 19 -7.68 32.97 -5.67
CA LYS A 19 -6.36 32.60 -5.12
C LYS A 19 -6.34 32.48 -3.58
N THR A 20 -7.23 33.19 -2.90
CA THR A 20 -7.33 33.18 -1.43
C THR A 20 -8.33 32.16 -0.89
N TYR A 21 -9.16 31.57 -1.76
CA TYR A 21 -10.19 30.62 -1.35
C TYR A 21 -9.60 29.21 -1.19
N PRO A 22 -10.08 28.44 -0.21
CA PRO A 22 -9.58 27.09 0.04
C PRO A 22 -10.02 26.12 -1.08
N ALA A 23 -9.20 25.10 -1.31
CA ALA A 23 -9.62 23.90 -2.02
C ALA A 23 -10.37 22.98 -1.03
N ILE A 24 -11.51 22.47 -1.45
CA ILE A 24 -12.40 21.61 -0.68
C ILE A 24 -12.38 20.23 -1.32
N THR A 25 -12.14 19.19 -0.52
CA THR A 25 -12.10 17.81 -1.01
C THR A 25 -13.45 17.12 -0.78
N ASP A 26 -14.05 16.60 -1.85
CA ASP A 26 -15.20 15.70 -1.83
C ASP A 26 -14.69 14.26 -1.95
N SER A 27 -14.69 13.53 -0.83
CA SER A 27 -14.24 12.14 -0.77
C SER A 27 -15.22 11.14 -1.39
N GLU A 28 -16.52 11.46 -1.46
CA GLU A 28 -17.51 10.53 -2.03
C GLU A 28 -17.41 10.48 -3.56
N ARG A 29 -17.08 11.61 -4.18
CA ARG A 29 -16.90 11.72 -5.64
C ARG A 29 -15.44 11.62 -6.09
N GLY A 30 -14.49 11.72 -5.17
CA GLY A 30 -13.07 11.75 -5.50
C GLY A 30 -12.69 13.03 -6.26
N GLU A 31 -13.24 14.17 -5.83
CA GLU A 31 -13.08 15.47 -6.48
C GLU A 31 -12.46 16.51 -5.52
N ILE A 32 -11.71 17.46 -6.07
CA ILE A 32 -11.24 18.66 -5.36
C ILE A 32 -11.87 19.88 -6.03
N VAL A 33 -12.57 20.70 -5.25
CA VAL A 33 -13.36 21.84 -5.72
C VAL A 33 -12.83 23.13 -5.12
N CYS A 34 -12.81 24.21 -5.90
CA CYS A 34 -12.50 25.55 -5.39
C CYS A 34 -13.70 26.12 -4.59
N GLY A 35 -13.48 26.47 -3.32
CA GLY A 35 -14.54 27.05 -2.46
C GLY A 35 -15.02 28.45 -2.88
N GLY A 36 -14.32 29.15 -3.78
CA GLY A 36 -14.69 30.48 -4.25
C GLY A 36 -15.62 30.48 -5.46
N CYS A 37 -15.35 29.63 -6.44
CA CYS A 37 -16.08 29.61 -7.73
C CYS A 37 -16.78 28.29 -8.04
N GLY A 38 -16.55 27.23 -7.27
CA GLY A 38 -17.12 25.90 -7.52
C GLY A 38 -16.48 25.13 -8.68
N LEU A 39 -15.35 25.61 -9.23
CA LEU A 39 -14.61 24.89 -10.25
C LEU A 39 -13.99 23.60 -9.69
N ILE A 40 -14.18 22.49 -10.40
CA ILE A 40 -13.50 21.22 -10.12
C ILE A 40 -12.05 21.35 -10.59
N LEU A 41 -11.12 21.30 -9.64
CA LEU A 41 -9.68 21.40 -9.87
C LEU A 41 -9.06 20.04 -10.19
N LEU A 42 -9.59 18.97 -9.60
CA LEU A 42 -9.12 17.60 -9.79
C LEU A 42 -10.30 16.64 -9.65
N GLN A 43 -10.33 15.58 -10.47
CA GLN A 43 -11.40 14.57 -10.53
C GLN A 43 -10.79 13.17 -10.64
N ASN A 44 -11.58 12.13 -10.37
CA ASN A 44 -11.15 10.73 -10.42
C ASN A 44 -9.96 10.42 -9.49
N MET A 45 -9.94 11.02 -8.30
CA MET A 45 -8.95 10.63 -7.30
C MET A 45 -9.14 9.16 -6.93
N ALA A 46 -8.06 8.40 -6.99
CA ALA A 46 -8.08 7.01 -6.55
C ALA A 46 -8.37 6.97 -5.05
N ASP A 47 -9.40 6.23 -4.66
CA ASP A 47 -9.71 6.01 -3.26
C ASP A 47 -8.68 5.05 -2.64
N ALA A 48 -7.71 5.60 -1.93
CA ALA A 48 -6.71 4.81 -1.21
C ALA A 48 -7.29 4.13 0.05
N SER A 49 -8.54 4.44 0.42
CA SER A 49 -9.17 3.94 1.65
C SER A 49 -9.57 2.47 1.57
N TYR A 50 -9.76 1.91 0.37
CA TYR A 50 -10.49 0.65 0.21
C TYR A 50 -9.64 -0.63 0.06
N GLU A 51 -8.33 -0.55 -0.17
CA GLU A 51 -7.57 -1.76 -0.54
C GLU A 51 -6.94 -2.55 0.63
N ASN A 52 -7.02 -2.07 1.88
CA ASN A 52 -6.38 -2.74 3.04
C ASN A 52 -7.36 -3.18 4.13
N ASN A 53 -8.17 -4.21 3.87
CA ASN A 53 -9.13 -4.78 4.83
C ASN A 53 -8.52 -5.63 5.97
N GLY A 54 -7.20 -5.60 6.14
CA GLY A 54 -6.53 -6.28 7.25
C GLY A 54 -6.37 -5.36 8.45
N TYR A 55 -7.38 -5.31 9.34
CA TYR A 55 -7.31 -4.53 10.58
C TYR A 55 -6.15 -4.94 11.51
N THR A 56 -5.60 -6.15 11.32
CA THR A 56 -4.43 -6.67 12.01
C THR A 56 -3.47 -7.31 11.02
N SER A 57 -2.17 -7.36 11.35
CA SER A 57 -1.14 -7.99 10.53
C SER A 57 -1.46 -9.45 10.18
N GLU A 58 -2.03 -10.23 11.11
CA GLU A 58 -2.41 -11.62 10.83
C GLU A 58 -3.57 -11.73 9.84
N ASN A 59 -4.59 -10.88 9.97
CA ASN A 59 -5.72 -10.89 9.03
C ASN A 59 -5.28 -10.38 7.66
N PHE A 60 -4.39 -9.39 7.63
CA PHE A 60 -3.79 -8.91 6.40
C PHE A 60 -3.02 -10.01 5.67
N MET A 61 -2.15 -10.76 6.36
CA MET A 61 -1.41 -11.87 5.75
C MET A 61 -2.32 -13.00 5.24
N LYS A 62 -3.49 -13.20 5.86
CA LYS A 62 -4.46 -14.23 5.46
C LYS A 62 -5.38 -13.80 4.32
N MET A 63 -5.75 -12.53 4.26
CA MET A 63 -6.78 -12.01 3.34
C MET A 63 -6.18 -11.26 2.14
N SER A 64 -4.95 -10.75 2.25
CA SER A 64 -4.29 -10.01 1.18
C SER A 64 -3.78 -10.94 0.08
N ARG A 65 -4.11 -10.61 -1.17
CA ARG A 65 -3.58 -11.29 -2.36
C ARG A 65 -2.14 -10.89 -2.67
N THR A 66 -1.69 -9.75 -2.14
CA THR A 66 -0.44 -9.06 -2.52
C THR A 66 0.65 -9.11 -1.44
N GLY A 67 0.39 -9.75 -0.30
CA GLY A 67 1.38 -9.86 0.79
C GLY A 67 1.59 -8.55 1.57
N PRO A 68 2.45 -8.55 2.62
CA PRO A 68 2.68 -7.42 3.54
C PRO A 68 3.04 -6.12 2.81
N ALA A 69 2.61 -4.98 3.38
CA ALA A 69 3.01 -3.67 2.87
C ALA A 69 4.53 -3.49 2.97
N SER A 70 5.15 -2.97 1.92
CA SER A 70 6.57 -2.65 1.92
C SER A 70 6.86 -1.43 2.78
N SER A 71 7.92 -1.47 3.59
CA SER A 71 8.31 -0.34 4.45
C SER A 71 9.68 0.21 4.08
N LEU A 72 9.78 1.51 3.78
CA LEU A 72 11.06 2.17 3.47
C LEU A 72 12.05 2.19 4.65
N THR A 73 11.58 1.94 5.87
CA THR A 73 12.44 1.87 7.07
C THR A 73 13.26 0.59 7.13
N MET A 74 12.91 -0.43 6.33
CA MET A 74 13.65 -1.68 6.23
C MET A 74 14.55 -1.66 5.01
N ASN A 75 15.77 -2.20 5.13
CA ASN A 75 16.75 -2.24 4.04
C ASN A 75 16.22 -2.96 2.80
N ASP A 76 15.60 -4.12 3.02
CA ASP A 76 14.97 -4.95 1.98
C ASP A 76 13.52 -4.50 1.65
N ARG A 77 13.07 -3.39 2.25
CA ARG A 77 11.71 -2.88 2.16
C ARG A 77 10.62 -3.89 2.59
N GLY A 78 10.96 -4.90 3.39
CA GLY A 78 10.01 -5.95 3.78
C GLY A 78 9.66 -6.93 2.65
N LEU A 79 10.53 -7.07 1.65
CA LEU A 79 10.36 -8.02 0.54
C LEU A 79 10.84 -9.44 0.87
N SER A 80 11.52 -9.65 2.01
CA SER A 80 11.93 -10.98 2.46
C SER A 80 10.72 -11.83 2.89
N THR A 81 10.80 -13.13 2.63
CA THR A 81 9.76 -14.12 2.96
C THR A 81 10.30 -15.19 3.89
N VAL A 82 9.48 -15.72 4.80
CA VAL A 82 9.89 -16.81 5.71
C VAL A 82 9.45 -18.17 5.17
N ILE A 83 10.38 -19.13 5.14
CA ILE A 83 10.07 -20.51 4.78
C ILE A 83 9.16 -21.17 5.85
N GLY A 84 7.89 -21.35 5.50
CA GLY A 84 6.83 -21.87 6.37
C GLY A 84 6.90 -23.36 6.71
N THR A 85 5.77 -23.92 7.15
CA THR A 85 5.67 -25.30 7.67
C THR A 85 6.02 -26.39 6.64
N ASN A 86 6.30 -27.62 7.09
CA ASN A 86 6.64 -28.76 6.22
C ASN A 86 5.43 -29.36 5.46
N LYS A 87 4.66 -28.51 4.79
CA LYS A 87 3.51 -28.88 3.95
C LYS A 87 3.66 -28.27 2.57
N ASP A 88 3.21 -28.99 1.55
CA ASP A 88 3.11 -28.47 0.20
C ASP A 88 1.89 -27.53 0.03
N SER A 89 1.75 -26.94 -1.16
CA SER A 89 0.64 -26.05 -1.50
C SER A 89 -0.75 -26.73 -1.44
N THR A 90 -0.79 -28.05 -1.49
CA THR A 90 -2.01 -28.85 -1.35
C THR A 90 -2.28 -29.29 0.10
N GLY A 91 -1.37 -28.94 1.03
CA GLY A 91 -1.46 -29.28 2.45
C GLY A 91 -0.88 -30.65 2.82
N LYS A 92 -0.31 -31.42 1.88
CA LYS A 92 0.32 -32.71 2.17
C LYS A 92 1.67 -32.51 2.83
N THR A 93 2.05 -33.44 3.69
CA THR A 93 3.35 -33.40 4.37
C THR A 93 4.49 -33.67 3.40
N LEU A 94 5.58 -32.90 3.51
CA LEU A 94 6.77 -33.10 2.70
C LEU A 94 7.44 -34.46 3.00
N SER A 95 8.11 -35.03 1.99
CA SER A 95 8.94 -36.24 2.14
C SER A 95 10.11 -36.00 3.10
N SER A 96 10.66 -37.05 3.71
CA SER A 96 11.79 -36.92 4.64
C SER A 96 13.02 -36.27 4.01
N LYS A 97 13.31 -36.56 2.74
CA LYS A 97 14.40 -35.93 2.00
C LYS A 97 14.17 -34.43 1.82
N THR A 98 12.98 -34.06 1.36
CA THR A 98 12.60 -32.65 1.16
C THR A 98 12.59 -31.88 2.49
N LYS A 99 12.13 -32.50 3.58
CA LYS A 99 12.19 -31.89 4.92
C LYS A 99 13.62 -31.55 5.34
N TYR A 100 14.59 -32.44 5.07
CA TYR A 100 16.00 -32.20 5.38
C TYR A 100 16.56 -31.02 4.56
N GLU A 101 16.27 -30.97 3.26
CA GLU A 101 16.65 -29.87 2.38
C GLU A 101 16.07 -28.52 2.86
N PHE A 102 14.77 -28.47 3.16
CA PHE A 102 14.10 -27.27 3.67
C PHE A 102 14.61 -26.87 5.06
N ASN A 103 14.98 -27.81 5.93
CA ASN A 103 15.59 -27.47 7.22
C ASN A 103 16.92 -26.75 7.04
N ARG A 104 17.75 -27.19 6.09
CA ARG A 104 19.00 -26.51 5.78
C ARG A 104 18.74 -25.10 5.23
N LEU A 105 17.74 -24.93 4.36
CA LEU A 105 17.38 -23.61 3.84
C LEU A 105 16.91 -22.67 4.95
N ARG A 106 16.06 -23.14 5.87
CA ARG A 106 15.58 -22.35 7.03
C ARG A 106 16.70 -21.84 7.92
N THR A 107 17.81 -22.58 8.05
CA THR A 107 18.96 -22.14 8.85
C THR A 107 19.63 -20.89 8.27
N TRP A 108 19.55 -20.66 6.96
CA TRP A 108 20.15 -19.50 6.30
C TRP A 108 19.14 -18.37 5.99
N ASP A 109 17.85 -18.67 6.07
CA ASP A 109 16.73 -17.74 5.88
C ASP A 109 16.48 -16.85 7.12
N GLN A 110 16.97 -17.30 8.29
CA GLN A 110 16.77 -16.68 9.60
C GLN A 110 17.89 -15.71 9.96
#